data_AF-A0A497K9M5-F1
#
_entry.id   AF-A0A497K9M5-F1
#
_cell.length_a   1.000
_cell.length_b   1.000
_cell.length_c   1.000
_cell.angle_alpha   90.00
_cell.angle_beta   90.00
_cell.angle_gamma   90.00
#
_symmetry.space_group_name_H-M   'P 1'
#
loop_
_entity.id
_entity.type
_entity.pdbx_description
1 polymer ?
#
loop_
_entity_poly.entity_id
_entity_poly.type
_entity_poly.pdbx_seq_one_letter_code
_entity_poly.pdbx_strand_id
1 'polypeptide(L)'
;MATSHPKAPANKRKYTKQHITFLKQTSVDMPIKSIRGGINLRKCLISAFKRNSLLLLVTLLTISAFIYYTVYTVILVKLLNPTLIEDFMNFLSANYPAKIPKPETHEFFMFVFMNNTRFYWNPLNMLVWIPLFGALIVGFSFLLNGVVIGAVAAMLGLKYGPLLPIVGLAPHGIIEVPAFIIQCTAILRWHITISTLLFNLIRGEKVEKAKVKEDLMDVVILSAISIFLLFIAALIETYITPSLIKLVEKNVEEFRLQSQPFQELLATLRQLKHDI
;
A
#
# COMPACT_ATOMS: atom_id res chain seq x y z
N MET A 1 15.62 76.03 -2.32
CA MET A 1 16.25 74.72 -2.02
C MET A 1 15.28 73.63 -2.43
N ALA A 2 15.59 72.92 -3.51
CA ALA A 2 14.82 71.80 -4.03
C ALA A 2 15.37 70.49 -3.44
N THR A 3 14.51 69.61 -2.91
CA THR A 3 14.89 68.25 -2.55
C THR A 3 14.03 67.26 -3.32
N SER A 4 14.71 66.50 -4.18
CA SER A 4 14.19 65.49 -5.08
C SER A 4 13.92 64.17 -4.35
N HIS A 5 12.70 63.62 -4.47
CA HIS A 5 12.43 62.23 -4.12
C HIS A 5 13.01 61.27 -5.18
N PRO A 6 13.68 60.17 -4.79
CA PRO A 6 14.20 59.20 -5.74
C PRO A 6 13.07 58.31 -6.30
N LYS A 7 12.99 58.20 -7.63
CA LYS A 7 12.08 57.29 -8.34
C LYS A 7 12.50 55.83 -8.08
N ALA A 8 11.54 55.01 -7.66
CA ALA A 8 11.73 53.57 -7.50
C ALA A 8 12.12 52.89 -8.83
N PRO A 9 13.04 51.91 -8.83
CA PRO A 9 13.56 51.31 -10.06
C PRO A 9 12.50 50.50 -10.81
N ALA A 10 12.41 50.73 -12.12
CA ALA A 10 11.45 50.14 -13.07
C ALA A 10 11.54 48.60 -13.23
N ASN A 11 12.45 47.93 -12.51
CA ASN A 11 12.77 46.52 -12.73
C ASN A 11 11.83 45.55 -12.00
N LYS A 12 11.13 45.96 -10.94
CA LYS A 12 10.18 45.07 -10.22
C LYS A 12 8.97 44.69 -11.09
N ARG A 13 8.48 45.57 -11.98
CA ARG A 13 7.30 45.29 -12.82
C ARG A 13 7.53 44.22 -13.89
N LYS A 14 8.78 43.99 -14.32
CA LYS A 14 9.10 43.03 -15.39
C LYS A 14 9.08 41.59 -14.88
N TYR A 15 9.62 41.36 -13.67
CA TYR A 15 9.56 40.06 -12.99
C TYR A 15 8.13 39.66 -12.60
N THR A 16 7.31 40.61 -12.14
CA THR A 16 5.90 40.32 -11.82
C THR A 16 5.10 39.96 -13.06
N LYS A 17 5.36 40.60 -14.21
CA LYS A 17 4.69 40.24 -15.48
C LYS A 17 5.12 38.86 -15.99
N GLN A 18 6.39 38.51 -15.94
CA GLN A 18 6.86 37.18 -16.36
C GLN A 18 6.34 36.06 -15.44
N HIS A 19 6.28 36.27 -14.13
CA HIS A 19 5.68 35.32 -13.19
C HIS A 19 4.17 35.17 -13.37
N ILE A 20 3.44 36.27 -13.65
CA ILE A 20 2.01 36.21 -13.94
C ILE A 20 1.73 35.51 -15.27
N THR A 21 2.58 35.69 -16.29
CA THR A 21 2.46 34.96 -17.56
C THR A 21 2.74 33.47 -17.38
N PHE A 22 3.73 33.09 -16.57
CA PHE A 22 4.01 31.68 -16.25
C PHE A 22 2.87 31.02 -15.46
N LEU A 23 2.26 31.74 -14.50
CA LEU A 23 1.10 31.25 -13.75
C LEU A 23 -0.19 31.21 -14.58
N LYS A 24 -0.32 32.04 -15.63
CA LYS A 24 -1.39 31.91 -16.62
C LYS A 24 -1.19 30.73 -17.56
N GLN A 25 0.04 30.29 -17.78
CA GLN A 25 0.36 29.19 -18.70
C GLN A 25 0.22 27.81 -18.04
N THR A 26 0.24 27.75 -16.70
CA THR A 26 -0.13 26.56 -15.90
C THR A 26 -1.59 26.56 -15.43
N SER A 27 -2.34 27.65 -15.67
CA SER A 27 -3.80 27.66 -15.60
C SER A 27 -4.36 26.96 -16.84
N VAL A 28 -4.55 25.65 -16.76
CA VAL A 28 -5.43 24.94 -17.67
C VAL A 28 -6.85 25.44 -17.41
N ASP A 29 -7.21 26.54 -18.06
CA ASP A 29 -8.57 27.08 -18.10
C ASP A 29 -9.48 26.00 -18.70
N MET A 30 -10.13 25.21 -17.85
CA MET A 30 -11.24 24.37 -18.26
C MET A 30 -12.50 25.23 -18.28
N PRO A 31 -13.16 25.44 -19.43
CA PRO A 31 -14.40 26.18 -19.46
C PRO A 31 -15.47 25.33 -18.78
N ILE A 32 -16.04 25.84 -17.70
CA ILE A 32 -17.31 25.36 -17.16
C ILE A 32 -18.39 25.75 -18.19
N LYS A 33 -18.60 24.88 -19.18
CA LYS A 33 -19.73 24.96 -20.10
C LYS A 33 -20.43 23.60 -20.18
N SER A 34 -21.73 23.66 -19.91
CA SER A 34 -22.76 22.68 -20.26
C SER A 34 -22.80 21.38 -19.45
N ILE A 35 -23.68 21.40 -18.45
CA ILE A 35 -24.36 20.23 -17.89
C ILE A 35 -25.28 19.66 -18.99
N ARG A 36 -24.72 18.95 -19.98
CA ARG A 36 -25.49 18.15 -20.97
C ARG A 36 -24.67 17.10 -21.72
N GLY A 37 -23.55 16.65 -21.17
CA GLY A 37 -22.76 15.54 -21.70
C GLY A 37 -22.59 14.49 -20.62
N GLY A 38 -22.88 13.22 -20.94
CA GLY A 38 -22.69 12.10 -20.01
C GLY A 38 -21.31 12.12 -19.37
N ILE A 39 -21.24 11.74 -18.10
CA ILE A 39 -19.98 11.69 -17.34
C ILE A 39 -19.04 10.75 -18.09
N ASN A 40 -17.99 11.30 -18.70
CA ASN A 40 -16.96 10.50 -19.32
C ASN A 40 -16.07 9.94 -18.21
N LEU A 41 -16.44 8.75 -17.71
CA LEU A 41 -15.79 8.08 -16.59
C LEU A 41 -14.26 8.00 -16.79
N ARG A 42 -13.81 7.64 -18.00
CA ARG A 42 -12.39 7.59 -18.34
C ARG A 42 -11.67 8.92 -18.11
N LYS A 43 -12.25 10.03 -18.57
CA LYS A 43 -11.67 11.37 -18.33
C LYS A 43 -11.63 11.70 -16.84
N CYS A 44 -12.68 11.35 -16.10
CA CYS A 44 -12.74 11.57 -14.66
C CYS A 44 -11.65 10.82 -13.90
N LEU A 45 -11.48 9.53 -14.20
CA LEU A 45 -10.43 8.68 -13.64
C LEU A 45 -9.03 9.26 -13.91
N ILE A 46 -8.72 9.55 -15.18
CA ILE A 46 -7.40 10.09 -15.56
C ILE A 46 -7.12 11.41 -14.86
N SER A 47 -8.11 12.30 -14.78
CA SER A 47 -7.96 13.59 -14.09
C SER A 47 -7.70 13.41 -12.60
N ALA A 48 -8.39 12.48 -11.92
CA ALA A 48 -8.15 12.18 -10.51
C ALA A 48 -6.71 11.72 -10.26
N PHE A 49 -6.19 10.78 -11.06
CA PHE A 49 -4.80 10.34 -10.96
C PHE A 49 -3.81 11.47 -11.25
N LYS A 50 -4.06 12.30 -12.26
CA LYS A 50 -3.17 13.42 -12.60
C LYS A 50 -3.07 14.45 -11.47
N ARG A 51 -4.20 14.85 -10.88
CA ARG A 51 -4.25 15.78 -9.73
C ARG A 51 -3.57 15.22 -8.48
N ASN A 52 -3.56 13.89 -8.34
CA ASN A 52 -3.00 13.19 -7.19
C ASN A 52 -1.64 12.55 -7.48
N SER A 53 -1.02 12.83 -8.62
CA SER A 53 0.22 12.17 -9.06
C SER A 53 1.38 12.34 -8.08
N LEU A 54 1.52 13.53 -7.50
CA LEU A 54 2.52 13.79 -6.45
C LEU A 54 2.24 12.98 -5.18
N LEU A 55 0.98 12.91 -4.73
CA LEU A 55 0.61 12.11 -3.55
C LEU A 55 0.83 10.62 -3.80
N LEU A 56 0.50 10.13 -5.01
CA LEU A 56 0.78 8.76 -5.42
C LEU A 56 2.28 8.46 -5.39
N LEU A 57 3.10 9.37 -5.94
CA LEU A 57 4.55 9.21 -5.95
C LEU A 57 5.13 9.20 -4.53
N VAL A 58 4.73 10.16 -3.68
CA VAL A 58 5.17 10.21 -2.28
C VAL A 58 4.75 8.94 -1.54
N THR A 59 3.50 8.50 -1.70
CA THR A 59 2.98 7.29 -1.06
C THR A 59 3.73 6.04 -1.53
N LEU A 60 4.00 5.91 -2.84
CA LEU A 60 4.80 4.84 -3.41
C LEU A 60 6.20 4.81 -2.81
N LEU A 61 6.89 5.95 -2.76
CA LEU A 61 8.24 6.05 -2.21
C LEU A 61 8.24 5.72 -0.71
N THR A 62 7.27 6.21 0.06
CA THR A 62 7.13 5.90 1.48
C THR A 62 6.91 4.41 1.71
N ILE A 63 5.94 3.79 1.02
CA ILE A 63 5.67 2.35 1.15
C ILE A 63 6.89 1.53 0.71
N SER A 64 7.57 1.91 -0.37
CA SER A 64 8.75 1.19 -0.86
C SER A 64 9.93 1.28 0.13
N ALA A 65 10.21 2.48 0.66
CA ALA A 65 11.23 2.68 1.69
C ALA A 65 10.91 1.89 2.95
N PHE A 66 9.64 1.80 3.28
CA PHE A 66 9.15 1.06 4.43
C PHE A 66 9.29 -0.46 4.28
N ILE A 67 8.88 -1.00 3.13
CA ILE A 67 9.09 -2.42 2.80
C ILE A 67 10.59 -2.73 2.87
N TYR A 68 11.44 -1.90 2.27
CA TYR A 68 12.89 -2.06 2.34
C TYR A 68 13.42 -2.07 3.78
N TYR A 69 12.97 -1.11 4.61
CA TYR A 69 13.33 -1.03 6.02
C TYR A 69 12.89 -2.28 6.80
N THR A 70 11.67 -2.76 6.61
CA THR A 70 11.17 -3.96 7.31
C THR A 70 11.95 -5.21 6.92
N VAL A 71 12.24 -5.41 5.63
CA VAL A 71 13.08 -6.52 5.15
C VAL A 71 14.49 -6.45 5.72
N TYR A 72 15.11 -5.26 5.68
CA TYR A 72 16.44 -5.05 6.26
C TYR A 72 16.47 -5.36 7.75
N THR A 73 15.50 -4.87 8.52
CA THR A 73 15.40 -5.13 9.97
C THR A 73 15.21 -6.62 10.26
N VAL A 74 14.37 -7.34 9.51
CA VAL A 74 14.21 -8.80 9.70
C VAL A 74 15.52 -9.55 9.42
N ILE A 75 16.25 -9.19 8.36
CA ILE A 75 17.56 -9.77 8.05
C ILE A 75 18.57 -9.45 9.17
N LEU A 76 18.62 -8.20 9.63
CA LEU A 76 19.53 -7.78 10.69
C LEU A 76 19.24 -8.50 12.01
N VAL A 77 17.97 -8.58 12.43
CA VAL A 77 17.55 -9.31 13.63
C VAL A 77 17.98 -10.78 13.54
N LYS A 78 17.80 -11.42 12.39
CA LYS A 78 18.26 -12.80 12.17
C LYS A 78 19.77 -12.95 12.36
N LEU A 79 20.57 -12.01 11.83
CA LEU A 79 22.03 -12.07 11.92
C LEU A 79 22.52 -11.85 13.36
N LEU A 80 21.84 -11.00 14.12
CA LEU A 80 22.22 -10.65 15.49
C LEU A 80 21.72 -11.66 16.51
N ASN A 81 20.48 -12.13 16.36
CA ASN A 81 19.88 -13.12 17.24
C ASN A 81 18.75 -13.90 16.52
N PRO A 82 19.06 -15.08 15.96
CA PRO A 82 18.09 -15.85 15.18
C PRO A 82 16.88 -16.31 16.01
N THR A 83 17.03 -16.47 17.33
CA THR A 83 15.93 -16.95 18.19
C THR A 83 14.84 -15.90 18.36
N LEU A 84 15.13 -14.60 18.21
CA LEU A 84 14.14 -13.54 18.36
C LEU A 84 12.99 -13.64 17.35
N ILE A 85 13.26 -14.11 16.14
CA ILE A 85 12.21 -14.32 15.13
C ILE A 85 11.30 -15.45 15.56
N GLU A 86 11.87 -16.54 16.08
CA GLU A 86 11.12 -17.70 16.57
C GLU A 86 10.28 -17.32 17.80
N ASP A 87 10.86 -16.60 18.76
CA ASP A 87 10.16 -16.12 19.96
C ASP A 87 9.00 -15.18 19.61
N PHE A 88 9.22 -14.26 18.66
CA PHE A 88 8.16 -13.37 18.18
C PHE A 88 7.03 -14.13 17.49
N MET A 89 7.35 -15.17 16.71
CA MET A 89 6.34 -16.01 16.06
C MET A 89 5.58 -16.87 17.07
N ASN A 90 6.27 -17.42 18.07
CA ASN A 90 5.65 -18.14 19.18
C ASN A 90 4.68 -17.22 19.93
N PHE A 91 5.09 -15.99 20.23
CA PHE A 91 4.23 -14.96 20.81
C PHE A 91 2.99 -14.67 19.94
N LEU A 92 3.15 -14.48 18.64
CA LEU A 92 2.01 -14.24 17.73
C LEU A 92 1.06 -15.43 17.70
N SER A 93 1.58 -16.65 17.56
CA SER A 93 0.75 -17.86 17.51
C SER A 93 -0.02 -18.12 18.80
N ALA A 94 0.57 -17.79 19.96
CA ALA A 94 -0.05 -17.94 21.27
C ALA A 94 -1.13 -16.88 21.54
N ASN A 95 -0.91 -15.63 21.12
CA ASN A 95 -1.81 -14.51 21.45
C ASN A 95 -2.85 -14.22 20.36
N TYR A 96 -2.58 -14.64 19.12
CA TYR A 96 -3.46 -14.46 17.97
C TYR A 96 -3.68 -15.80 17.27
N PRO A 97 -4.36 -16.77 17.92
CA PRO A 97 -4.71 -18.04 17.30
C PRO A 97 -5.61 -17.73 16.11
N ALA A 98 -5.02 -17.78 14.92
CA ALA A 98 -5.66 -17.31 13.73
C ALA A 98 -6.76 -18.32 13.36
N LYS A 99 -8.03 -17.97 13.61
CA LYS A 99 -9.19 -18.67 13.03
C LYS A 99 -9.27 -18.31 11.55
N ILE A 100 -8.29 -18.77 10.78
CA ILE A 100 -8.22 -18.55 9.33
C ILE A 100 -9.13 -19.59 8.69
N PRO A 101 -10.13 -19.17 7.89
CA PRO A 101 -10.94 -20.11 7.12
C PRO A 101 -10.07 -20.93 6.16
N LYS A 102 -10.57 -22.09 5.72
CA LYS A 102 -9.82 -22.95 4.80
C LYS A 102 -9.56 -22.20 3.47
N PRO A 103 -8.35 -22.28 2.89
CA PRO A 103 -8.07 -21.74 1.55
C PRO A 103 -9.05 -22.28 0.50
N GLU A 104 -9.17 -21.59 -0.63
CA GLU A 104 -10.07 -21.98 -1.75
C GLU A 104 -11.57 -21.93 -1.40
N THR A 105 -11.96 -21.37 -0.26
CA THR A 105 -13.36 -21.20 0.16
C THR A 105 -13.84 -19.76 0.02
N HIS A 106 -15.15 -19.59 -0.11
CA HIS A 106 -15.78 -18.26 -0.07
C HIS A 106 -15.54 -17.52 1.26
N GLU A 107 -15.51 -18.26 2.38
CA GLU A 107 -15.21 -17.68 3.70
C GLU A 107 -13.79 -17.09 3.75
N PHE A 108 -12.81 -17.79 3.18
CA PHE A 108 -11.44 -17.28 3.09
C PHE A 108 -11.34 -16.05 2.19
N PHE A 109 -12.02 -16.06 1.04
CA PHE A 109 -12.12 -14.87 0.19
C PHE A 109 -12.68 -13.66 0.94
N MET A 110 -13.81 -13.84 1.63
CA MET A 110 -14.42 -12.77 2.41
C MET A 110 -13.52 -12.30 3.55
N PHE A 111 -12.83 -13.23 4.22
CA PHE A 111 -11.87 -12.92 5.28
C PHE A 111 -10.74 -12.02 4.77
N VAL A 112 -10.10 -12.39 3.66
CA VAL A 112 -9.02 -11.62 3.03
C VAL A 112 -9.53 -10.25 2.56
N PHE A 113 -10.62 -10.24 1.76
CA PHE A 113 -11.16 -9.01 1.19
C PHE A 113 -11.60 -8.02 2.28
N MET A 114 -12.29 -8.48 3.31
CA MET A 114 -12.74 -7.65 4.42
C MET A 114 -11.56 -7.13 5.25
N ASN A 115 -10.53 -7.95 5.50
CA ASN A 115 -9.33 -7.50 6.18
C ASN A 115 -8.60 -6.40 5.39
N ASN A 116 -8.44 -6.57 4.08
CA ASN A 116 -7.73 -5.61 3.23
C ASN A 116 -8.52 -4.31 3.02
N THR A 117 -9.85 -4.37 3.05
CA THR A 117 -10.73 -3.21 2.94
C THR A 117 -11.16 -2.63 4.29
N ARG A 118 -10.61 -3.10 5.42
CA ARG A 118 -11.06 -2.74 6.78
C ARG A 118 -11.12 -1.24 7.05
N PHE A 119 -10.25 -0.44 6.43
CA PHE A 119 -10.25 1.02 6.54
C PHE A 119 -11.53 1.69 5.98
N TYR A 120 -12.33 0.99 5.19
CA TYR A 120 -13.55 1.51 4.58
C TYR A 120 -14.83 1.16 5.34
N TRP A 121 -14.84 0.08 6.12
CA TRP A 121 -16.07 -0.47 6.70
C TRP A 121 -15.98 -0.81 8.19
N ASN A 122 -14.79 -1.08 8.73
CA ASN A 122 -14.65 -1.48 10.13
C ASN A 122 -14.53 -0.22 11.03
N PRO A 123 -15.42 0.00 12.01
CA PRO A 123 -15.47 1.25 12.77
C PRO A 123 -14.16 1.64 13.47
N LEU A 124 -13.43 0.67 14.05
CA LEU A 124 -12.14 0.93 14.69
C LEU A 124 -11.07 1.32 13.67
N ASN A 125 -11.06 0.64 12.52
CA ASN A 125 -10.12 0.94 11.44
C ASN A 125 -10.48 2.22 10.68
N MET A 126 -11.75 2.65 10.69
CA MET A 126 -12.17 3.91 10.08
C MET A 126 -11.64 5.15 10.81
N LEU A 127 -11.01 5.00 11.99
CA LEU A 127 -10.27 6.08 12.64
C LEU A 127 -9.16 6.66 11.75
N VAL A 128 -8.70 5.92 10.74
CA VAL A 128 -7.77 6.42 9.71
C VAL A 128 -8.28 7.65 8.95
N TRP A 129 -9.59 7.90 8.93
CA TRP A 129 -10.18 9.08 8.27
C TRP A 129 -10.15 10.34 9.14
N ILE A 130 -9.79 10.24 10.43
CA ILE A 130 -9.61 11.41 11.28
C ILE A 130 -8.29 12.09 10.88
N PRO A 131 -8.28 13.39 10.47
CA PRO A 131 -7.04 14.06 10.09
C PRO A 131 -5.99 14.04 11.21
N LEU A 132 -4.70 13.96 10.83
CA LEU A 132 -3.52 13.82 11.70
C LEU A 132 -3.47 12.50 12.48
N PHE A 133 -4.46 12.23 13.34
CA PHE A 133 -4.52 11.01 14.15
C PHE A 133 -4.61 9.75 13.27
N GLY A 134 -5.45 9.80 12.24
CA GLY A 134 -5.61 8.70 11.30
C GLY A 134 -4.36 8.39 10.49
N ALA A 135 -3.51 9.39 10.20
CA ALA A 135 -2.25 9.16 9.49
C ALA A 135 -1.28 8.29 10.29
N LEU A 136 -1.24 8.47 11.63
CA LEU A 136 -0.46 7.63 12.53
C LEU A 136 -1.00 6.19 12.54
N ILE A 137 -2.32 6.02 12.59
CA ILE A 137 -2.97 4.70 12.57
C ILE A 137 -2.67 3.96 11.26
N VAL A 138 -2.76 4.65 10.11
CA VAL A 138 -2.41 4.07 8.81
C VAL A 138 -0.96 3.58 8.82
N GLY A 139 0.00 4.46 9.17
CA GLY A 139 1.41 4.11 9.20
C GLY A 139 1.70 2.91 10.11
N PHE A 140 1.13 2.90 11.32
CA PHE A 140 1.30 1.79 12.26
C PHE A 140 0.65 0.48 11.77
N SER A 141 -0.52 0.55 11.14
CA SER A 141 -1.19 -0.63 10.59
C SER A 141 -0.36 -1.29 9.48
N PHE A 142 0.21 -0.49 8.58
CA PHE A 142 1.11 -0.99 7.55
C PHE A 142 2.43 -1.53 8.13
N LEU A 143 2.94 -0.95 9.23
CA LEU A 143 4.08 -1.50 9.99
C LEU A 143 3.84 -2.91 10.45
N LEU A 144 2.77 -3.11 11.20
CA LEU A 144 2.47 -4.42 11.75
C LEU A 144 2.21 -5.44 10.65
N ASN A 145 1.45 -5.07 9.61
CA ASN A 145 1.22 -5.95 8.45
C ASN A 145 2.54 -6.34 7.77
N GLY A 146 3.43 -5.37 7.51
CA GLY A 146 4.73 -5.62 6.87
C GLY A 146 5.65 -6.49 7.72
N VAL A 147 5.71 -6.28 9.03
CA VAL A 147 6.51 -7.10 9.96
C VAL A 147 5.99 -8.54 10.03
N VAL A 148 4.68 -8.73 10.17
CA VAL A 148 4.07 -10.07 10.24
C VAL A 148 4.29 -10.84 8.93
N ILE A 149 3.96 -10.23 7.79
CA ILE A 149 4.15 -10.86 6.47
C ILE A 149 5.63 -11.14 6.22
N GLY A 150 6.52 -10.19 6.54
CA GLY A 150 7.96 -10.34 6.38
C GLY A 150 8.54 -11.48 7.23
N ALA A 151 8.09 -11.62 8.48
CA ALA A 151 8.53 -12.71 9.34
C ALA A 151 8.03 -14.08 8.87
N VAL A 152 6.76 -14.18 8.44
CA VAL A 152 6.21 -15.40 7.83
C VAL A 152 6.97 -15.77 6.56
N ALA A 153 7.24 -14.79 5.69
CA ALA A 153 7.99 -14.99 4.46
C ALA A 153 9.43 -15.47 4.74
N ALA A 154 10.10 -14.88 5.72
CA ALA A 154 11.45 -15.28 6.13
C ALA A 154 11.46 -16.72 6.68
N MET A 155 10.50 -17.09 7.52
CA MET A 155 10.37 -18.44 8.06
C MET A 155 10.13 -19.48 6.97
N LEU A 156 9.15 -19.24 6.09
CA LEU A 156 8.85 -20.13 4.97
C LEU A 156 10.04 -20.24 4.02
N GLY A 157 10.69 -19.10 3.73
CA GLY A 157 11.90 -19.04 2.92
C GLY A 157 13.06 -19.84 3.48
N LEU A 158 13.21 -19.86 4.81
CA LEU A 158 14.27 -20.62 5.48
C LEU A 158 13.98 -22.12 5.50
N LYS A 159 12.72 -22.50 5.76
CA LYS A 159 12.34 -23.90 5.94
C LYS A 159 12.14 -24.65 4.62
N TYR A 160 11.63 -23.96 3.60
CA TYR A 160 11.21 -24.56 2.33
C TYR A 160 11.88 -23.93 1.10
N GLY A 161 12.77 -22.95 1.30
CA GLY A 161 13.43 -22.21 0.22
C GLY A 161 12.66 -20.95 -0.19
N PRO A 162 13.33 -19.98 -0.85
CA PRO A 162 12.77 -18.67 -1.15
C PRO A 162 11.62 -18.69 -2.18
N LEU A 163 11.48 -19.77 -2.96
CA LEU A 163 10.43 -19.87 -3.97
C LEU A 163 9.03 -19.94 -3.35
N LEU A 164 8.89 -20.62 -2.21
CA LEU A 164 7.61 -20.79 -1.53
C LEU A 164 6.99 -19.45 -1.08
N PRO A 165 7.69 -18.56 -0.34
CA PRO A 165 7.13 -17.24 0.00
C PRO A 165 6.96 -16.33 -1.22
N ILE A 166 7.79 -16.44 -2.25
CA ILE A 166 7.61 -15.67 -3.49
C ILE A 166 6.29 -16.05 -4.17
N VAL A 167 6.03 -17.34 -4.35
CA VAL A 167 4.77 -17.82 -4.95
C VAL A 167 3.58 -17.60 -4.03
N GLY A 168 3.80 -17.64 -2.71
CA GLY A 168 2.79 -17.32 -1.71
C GLY A 168 2.35 -15.86 -1.75
N LEU A 169 3.25 -14.90 -2.07
CA LEU A 169 2.97 -13.47 -1.97
C LEU A 169 2.79 -12.77 -3.32
N ALA A 170 3.64 -13.07 -4.31
CA ALA A 170 3.71 -12.31 -5.55
C ALA A 170 2.41 -12.31 -6.38
N PRO A 171 1.67 -13.43 -6.54
CA PRO A 171 0.51 -13.46 -7.42
C PRO A 171 -0.55 -12.42 -7.08
N HIS A 172 -0.93 -12.31 -5.80
CA HIS A 172 -1.88 -11.29 -5.34
C HIS A 172 -1.20 -9.96 -5.01
N GLY A 173 0.03 -10.00 -4.48
CA GLY A 173 0.80 -8.82 -4.06
C GLY A 173 1.07 -7.81 -5.18
N ILE A 174 1.21 -8.26 -6.43
CA ILE A 174 1.35 -7.38 -7.61
C ILE A 174 0.14 -6.45 -7.79
N ILE A 175 -1.07 -6.89 -7.38
CA ILE A 175 -2.30 -6.12 -7.46
C ILE A 175 -2.58 -5.37 -6.15
N GLU A 176 -2.33 -6.04 -5.02
CA GLU A 176 -2.58 -5.50 -3.68
C GLU A 176 -1.71 -4.27 -3.37
N VAL A 177 -0.41 -4.31 -3.68
CA VAL A 177 0.50 -3.19 -3.38
C VAL A 177 0.09 -1.89 -4.09
N PRO A 178 -0.19 -1.88 -5.41
CA PRO A 178 -0.79 -0.72 -6.07
C PRO A 178 -2.11 -0.28 -5.45
N ALA A 179 -2.97 -1.22 -5.06
CA ALA A 179 -4.25 -0.90 -4.44
C ALA A 179 -4.07 -0.18 -3.10
N PHE A 180 -3.13 -0.62 -2.27
CA PHE A 180 -2.79 0.05 -1.01
C PHE A 180 -2.18 1.44 -1.22
N ILE A 181 -1.33 1.63 -2.24
CA ILE A 181 -0.82 2.96 -2.59
C ILE A 181 -1.99 3.91 -2.94
N ILE A 182 -2.97 3.44 -3.70
CA ILE A 182 -4.15 4.23 -4.08
C ILE A 182 -5.04 4.50 -2.85
N GLN A 183 -5.27 3.51 -1.99
CA GLN A 183 -6.02 3.67 -0.73
C GLN A 183 -5.37 4.71 0.19
N CYS A 184 -4.05 4.61 0.42
CA CYS A 184 -3.31 5.59 1.22
C CYS A 184 -3.36 6.98 0.60
N THR A 185 -3.27 7.09 -0.73
CA THR A 185 -3.42 8.37 -1.43
C THR A 185 -4.82 8.98 -1.22
N ALA A 186 -5.87 8.16 -1.24
CA ALA A 186 -7.24 8.62 -0.98
C ALA A 186 -7.38 9.16 0.46
N ILE A 187 -6.84 8.44 1.44
CA ILE A 187 -6.85 8.86 2.85
C ILE A 187 -6.05 10.16 3.05
N LEU A 188 -4.86 10.27 2.45
CA LEU A 188 -4.02 11.47 2.53
C LEU A 188 -4.67 12.67 1.84
N ARG A 189 -5.29 12.48 0.67
CA ARG A 189 -6.07 13.53 -0.01
C ARG A 189 -7.19 14.03 0.91
N TRP A 190 -7.94 13.10 1.52
CA TRP A 190 -8.96 13.46 2.50
C TRP A 190 -8.39 14.27 3.67
N HIS A 191 -7.27 13.84 4.28
CA HIS A 191 -6.64 14.59 5.38
C HIS A 191 -6.23 15.99 4.98
N ILE A 192 -5.62 16.15 3.79
CA ILE A 192 -5.20 17.46 3.28
C ILE A 192 -6.44 18.35 3.09
N THR A 193 -7.45 17.85 2.39
CA THR A 193 -8.65 18.62 2.06
C THR A 193 -9.43 19.04 3.30
N ILE A 194 -9.66 18.13 4.25
CA ILE A 194 -10.38 18.45 5.49
C ILE A 194 -9.55 19.36 6.40
N SER A 195 -8.24 19.14 6.52
CA SER A 195 -7.40 20.00 7.35
C SER A 195 -7.35 21.42 6.77
N THR A 196 -7.15 21.58 5.46
CA THR A 196 -7.18 22.90 4.81
C THR A 196 -8.54 23.57 4.98
N LEU A 197 -9.64 22.84 4.83
CA LEU A 197 -10.98 23.37 5.05
C LEU A 197 -11.15 23.88 6.49
N LEU A 198 -10.79 23.08 7.49
CA LEU A 198 -10.90 23.46 8.90
C LEU A 198 -10.03 24.67 9.24
N PHE A 199 -8.78 24.70 8.78
CA PHE A 199 -7.88 25.84 9.01
C PHE A 199 -8.42 27.13 8.39
N ASN A 200 -8.94 27.07 7.16
CA ASN A 200 -9.50 28.25 6.50
C ASN A 200 -10.75 28.75 7.23
N LEU A 201 -11.62 27.85 7.72
CA LEU A 201 -12.79 28.20 8.51
C LEU A 201 -12.40 28.88 9.84
N ILE A 202 -11.41 28.33 10.56
CA ILE A 202 -10.92 28.89 11.82
C ILE A 202 -10.30 30.29 11.62
N ARG A 203 -9.60 30.50 10.50
CA ARG A 203 -8.97 31.79 10.17
C ARG A 203 -9.92 32.80 9.52
N GLY A 204 -11.18 32.42 9.24
CA GLY A 204 -12.12 33.26 8.50
C GLY A 204 -11.71 33.51 7.04
N GLU A 205 -10.86 32.65 6.47
CA GLU A 205 -10.41 32.74 5.09
C GLU A 205 -11.49 32.22 4.11
N LYS A 206 -11.44 32.69 2.86
CA LYS A 206 -12.39 32.25 1.83
C LYS A 206 -12.18 30.77 1.51
N VAL A 207 -13.26 29.99 1.56
CA VAL A 207 -13.26 28.57 1.17
C VAL A 207 -13.66 28.42 -0.29
N GLU A 208 -12.77 27.85 -1.10
CA GLU A 208 -13.04 27.46 -2.48
C GLU A 208 -13.88 26.18 -2.54
N LYS A 209 -15.20 26.30 -2.42
CA LYS A 209 -16.13 25.16 -2.39
C LYS A 209 -15.99 24.21 -3.61
N ALA A 210 -15.67 24.76 -4.78
CA ALA A 210 -15.47 23.96 -6.00
C ALA A 210 -14.26 23.02 -5.88
N LYS A 211 -13.14 23.52 -5.34
CA LYS A 211 -11.93 22.73 -5.11
C LYS A 211 -12.15 21.65 -4.05
N VAL A 212 -12.80 21.99 -2.94
CA VAL A 212 -13.14 21.01 -1.90
C VAL A 212 -13.99 19.88 -2.49
N LYS A 213 -15.01 20.21 -3.29
CA LYS A 213 -15.85 19.21 -3.96
C LYS A 213 -15.05 18.33 -4.92
N GLU A 214 -14.13 18.91 -5.68
CA GLU A 214 -13.26 18.17 -6.61
C GLU A 214 -12.33 17.21 -5.87
N ASP A 215 -11.66 17.68 -4.81
CA ASP A 215 -10.80 16.84 -3.98
C ASP A 215 -11.57 15.69 -3.32
N LEU A 216 -12.78 15.94 -2.81
CA LEU A 216 -13.63 14.89 -2.23
C LEU A 216 -14.09 13.88 -3.28
N MET A 217 -14.34 14.31 -4.51
CA MET A 217 -14.63 13.40 -5.61
C MET A 217 -13.41 12.52 -5.93
N ASP A 218 -12.20 13.08 -5.88
CA ASP A 218 -10.97 12.31 -6.06
C ASP A 218 -10.80 11.24 -4.98
N VAL A 219 -11.11 11.56 -3.73
CA VAL A 219 -11.11 10.57 -2.62
C VAL A 219 -12.04 9.40 -2.98
N VAL A 220 -13.29 9.68 -3.35
CA VAL A 220 -14.27 8.63 -3.69
C VAL A 220 -13.78 7.77 -4.87
N ILE A 221 -13.25 8.40 -5.92
CA ILE A 221 -12.76 7.69 -7.11
C ILE A 221 -11.58 6.79 -6.75
N LEU A 222 -10.58 7.31 -6.05
CA LEU A 222 -9.39 6.54 -5.66
C LEU A 222 -9.78 5.40 -4.71
N SER A 223 -10.67 5.66 -3.74
CA SER A 223 -11.18 4.62 -2.85
C SER A 223 -11.90 3.50 -3.61
N ALA A 224 -12.82 3.83 -4.52
CA ALA A 224 -13.53 2.84 -5.32
C ALA A 224 -12.57 1.97 -6.16
N ILE A 225 -11.55 2.58 -6.78
CA ILE A 225 -10.54 1.86 -7.56
C ILE A 225 -9.71 0.95 -6.66
N SER A 226 -9.26 1.43 -5.49
CA SER A 226 -8.49 0.61 -4.56
C SER A 226 -9.30 -0.60 -4.06
N ILE A 227 -10.58 -0.41 -3.70
CA ILE A 227 -11.46 -1.50 -3.26
C ILE A 227 -11.62 -2.53 -4.38
N PHE A 228 -11.81 -2.08 -5.62
CA PHE A 228 -11.91 -2.98 -6.77
C PHE A 228 -10.61 -3.78 -6.99
N LEU A 229 -9.44 -3.14 -6.89
CA LEU A 229 -8.17 -3.86 -7.02
C LEU A 229 -7.94 -4.85 -5.86
N LEU A 230 -8.30 -4.48 -4.62
CA LEU A 230 -8.22 -5.37 -3.45
C LEU A 230 -9.16 -6.58 -3.59
N PHE A 231 -10.33 -6.39 -4.21
CA PHE A 231 -11.23 -7.48 -4.56
C PHE A 231 -10.56 -8.47 -5.52
N ILE A 232 -9.92 -7.97 -6.58
CA ILE A 232 -9.16 -8.82 -7.52
C ILE A 232 -7.99 -9.52 -6.81
N ALA A 233 -7.24 -8.82 -5.97
CA ALA A 233 -6.15 -9.42 -5.19
C ALA A 233 -6.65 -10.57 -4.30
N ALA A 234 -7.77 -10.37 -3.59
CA ALA A 234 -8.37 -11.41 -2.74
C ALA A 234 -8.86 -12.63 -3.53
N LEU A 235 -9.37 -12.45 -4.75
CA LEU A 235 -9.70 -13.56 -5.65
C LEU A 235 -8.45 -14.36 -6.03
N ILE A 236 -7.36 -13.67 -6.39
CA ILE A 236 -6.08 -14.31 -6.73
C ILE A 236 -5.54 -15.07 -5.53
N GLU A 237 -5.53 -14.44 -4.35
CA GLU A 237 -5.04 -15.07 -3.11
C GLU A 237 -5.86 -16.29 -2.69
N THR A 238 -7.17 -16.28 -2.93
CA THR A 238 -8.05 -17.38 -2.53
C THR A 238 -7.99 -18.55 -3.49
N TYR A 239 -7.99 -18.29 -4.80
CA TYR A 239 -8.22 -19.33 -5.80
C TYR A 239 -6.98 -19.69 -6.63
N ILE A 240 -6.02 -18.77 -6.78
CA ILE A 240 -4.83 -18.98 -7.62
C ILE A 240 -3.60 -19.29 -6.77
N THR A 241 -3.32 -18.47 -5.75
CA THR A 241 -2.15 -18.63 -4.87
C THR A 241 -2.03 -20.04 -4.28
N PRO A 242 -3.09 -20.69 -3.73
CA PRO A 242 -2.98 -22.03 -3.16
C PRO A 242 -2.62 -23.09 -4.20
N SER A 243 -3.14 -22.97 -5.42
CA SER A 243 -2.80 -23.88 -6.53
C SER A 243 -1.32 -23.77 -6.92
N LEU A 244 -0.78 -22.55 -6.93
CA LEU A 244 0.64 -22.33 -7.21
C LEU A 244 1.54 -22.84 -6.07
N ILE A 245 1.14 -22.64 -4.81
CA ILE A 245 1.85 -23.19 -3.65
C ILE A 245 1.91 -24.73 -3.75
N LYS A 246 0.77 -25.40 -3.99
CA LYS A 246 0.70 -26.86 -4.13
C LYS A 246 1.63 -27.37 -5.25
N LEU A 247 1.72 -26.65 -6.36
CA LEU A 247 2.62 -26.98 -7.48
C LEU A 247 4.09 -26.89 -7.05
N VAL A 248 4.48 -25.83 -6.35
CA VAL A 248 5.85 -25.67 -5.83
C VAL A 248 6.18 -26.74 -4.81
N GLU A 249 5.28 -27.02 -3.85
CA GLU A 249 5.49 -28.05 -2.83
C GLU A 249 5.71 -29.43 -3.44
N LYS A 250 4.88 -29.81 -4.42
CA LYS A 250 5.05 -31.09 -5.14
C LYS A 250 6.43 -31.18 -5.80
N ASN A 251 6.86 -30.12 -6.48
CA ASN A 251 8.15 -30.09 -7.16
C ASN A 251 9.33 -30.05 -6.18
N VAL A 252 9.18 -29.43 -5.01
CA VAL A 252 10.21 -29.40 -3.96
C VAL A 252 10.36 -30.77 -3.31
N GLU A 253 9.27 -31.48 -3.04
CA GLU A 253 9.33 -32.85 -2.52
C GLU A 253 9.86 -33.83 -3.57
N GLU A 254 9.45 -33.71 -4.83
CA GLU A 254 9.99 -34.50 -5.94
C GLU A 254 11.49 -34.24 -6.14
N PHE A 255 11.94 -32.99 -6.00
CA PHE A 255 13.36 -32.62 -6.00
C PHE A 255 14.13 -33.15 -4.79
N ARG A 256 13.57 -33.09 -3.57
CA ARG A 256 14.18 -33.68 -2.36
C ARG A 256 14.32 -35.20 -2.51
N LEU A 257 13.30 -35.86 -3.05
CA LEU A 257 13.33 -37.29 -3.33
C LEU A 257 14.29 -37.64 -4.47
N GLN A 258 14.54 -36.77 -5.44
CA GLN A 258 15.54 -37.00 -6.49
C GLN A 258 16.97 -36.58 -6.09
N SER A 259 17.15 -35.78 -5.03
CA SER A 259 18.46 -35.30 -4.63
C SER A 259 19.35 -36.45 -4.11
N GLN A 260 20.47 -36.69 -4.79
CA GLN A 260 21.46 -37.73 -4.45
C GLN A 260 21.86 -37.77 -2.96
N PRO A 261 22.16 -36.65 -2.28
CA PRO A 261 22.57 -36.71 -0.86
C PRO A 261 21.46 -37.20 0.09
N PHE A 262 20.18 -36.99 -0.24
CA PHE A 262 19.07 -37.52 0.56
C PHE A 262 18.83 -39.01 0.29
N GLN A 263 19.02 -39.45 -0.96
CA GLN A 263 18.99 -40.87 -1.32
C GLN A 263 20.16 -41.65 -0.69
N GLU A 264 21.36 -41.06 -0.63
CA GLU A 264 22.50 -41.63 0.10
C GLU A 264 22.25 -41.71 1.60
N LEU A 265 21.65 -40.68 2.22
CA LEU A 265 21.25 -40.69 3.63
C LEU A 265 20.21 -41.79 3.91
N LEU A 266 19.18 -41.94 3.07
CA LEU A 266 18.17 -42.99 3.19
C LEU A 266 18.74 -44.39 2.96
N ALA A 267 19.68 -44.55 2.02
CA ALA A 267 20.40 -45.80 1.80
C ALA A 267 21.23 -46.17 3.03
N THR A 268 21.98 -45.21 3.58
CA THR A 268 22.78 -45.39 4.80
C THR A 268 21.91 -45.77 6.00
N LEU A 269 20.75 -45.12 6.17
CA LEU A 269 19.80 -45.43 7.24
C LEU A 269 19.10 -46.79 7.08
N ARG A 270 18.84 -47.24 5.84
CA ARG A 270 18.33 -48.61 5.59
C ARG A 270 19.37 -49.67 5.86
N GLN A 271 20.64 -49.39 5.55
CA GLN A 271 21.74 -50.31 5.81
C GLN A 271 21.97 -50.49 7.31
N LEU A 272 22.00 -49.39 8.07
CA LEU A 272 22.05 -49.40 9.53
C LEU A 272 20.85 -50.11 10.20
N LYS A 273 19.69 -50.17 9.54
CA LYS A 273 18.51 -50.88 10.05
C LYS A 273 18.52 -52.38 9.71
N HIS A 274 19.33 -52.81 8.74
CA HIS A 274 19.52 -54.22 8.41
C HIS A 274 20.64 -54.88 9.22
N ASP A 275 21.57 -54.09 9.74
CA ASP A 275 22.72 -54.53 10.53
C ASP A 275 22.46 -54.53 12.06
N ILE A 276 21.23 -54.19 12.49
CA ILE A 276 20.70 -54.32 13.86
C ILE A 276 19.59 -55.37 13.86
#